data_AF-A0A3D6E1G0-F1
#
_entry.id   AF-A0A3D6E1G0-F1
#
_cell.length_a   1.000
_cell.length_b   1.000
_cell.length_c   1.000
_cell.angle_alpha   90.00
_cell.angle_beta   90.00
_cell.angle_gamma   90.00
#
_symmetry.space_group_name_H-M   'P 1'
#
loop_
_entity.id
_entity.type
_entity.pdbx_description
1 polymer ?
#
loop_
_entity_poly.entity_id
_entity_poly.type
_entity_poly.pdbx_seq_one_letter_code
_entity_poly.pdbx_strand_id
1 'polypeptide(L)'
;VIKTAHHERFRYDIDAPAVDVALATSAAPTYFAAAPFLTHADASYVDGGVWANSPVMVAVTEAVAFLGIPLDEIDVLSVGTTSTPFNIAAHVQSGIAQWNAGLVELMFEGQREADLAQAKLLLNGRLHRIDVTAREGEFSLDDARPEKIQRLINLGRAEAVKKKNLEAVKARFLNRVAVAAFKPFHQPAG
;
A
#
# COMPACT_ATOMS: atom_id res chain seq x y z
N VAL A 1 3.60 -3.09 -12.75
CA VAL A 1 2.93 -1.93 -12.14
C VAL A 1 1.99 -1.35 -13.19
N ILE A 2 0.70 -1.34 -12.91
CA ILE A 2 -0.33 -0.83 -13.80
C ILE A 2 -0.36 0.70 -13.65
N LYS A 3 -0.42 1.45 -14.76
CA LYS A 3 -0.28 2.92 -14.77
C LYS A 3 -1.52 3.64 -15.26
N THR A 4 -1.88 4.74 -14.59
CA THR A 4 -2.82 5.71 -15.17
C THR A 4 -2.11 6.59 -16.19
N ALA A 5 -2.85 7.30 -17.04
CA ALA A 5 -2.32 8.21 -18.07
C ALA A 5 -1.77 9.54 -17.51
N HIS A 6 -1.05 9.51 -16.38
CA HIS A 6 -0.50 10.69 -15.72
C HIS A 6 0.85 11.15 -16.30
N HIS A 7 1.37 10.43 -17.30
CA HIS A 7 2.57 10.79 -18.06
C HIS A 7 2.41 10.35 -19.51
N GLU A 8 3.02 11.07 -20.47
CA GLU A 8 2.94 10.78 -21.91
C GLU A 8 3.37 9.35 -22.29
N ARG A 9 4.22 8.72 -21.47
CA ARG A 9 4.70 7.34 -21.66
C ARG A 9 3.65 6.27 -21.32
N PHE A 10 2.63 6.60 -20.54
CA PHE A 10 1.70 5.63 -19.95
C PHE A 10 0.40 5.55 -20.74
N ARG A 11 0.36 4.61 -21.68
CA ARG A 11 -0.76 4.40 -22.61
C ARG A 11 -1.34 2.98 -22.61
N TYR A 12 -0.62 2.01 -22.03
CA TYR A 12 -0.94 0.58 -22.20
C TYR A 12 -2.04 0.08 -21.26
N ASP A 13 -2.10 0.66 -20.05
CA ASP A 13 -2.99 0.21 -18.98
C ASP A 13 -4.29 1.03 -18.86
N ILE A 14 -4.46 2.05 -19.71
CA ILE A 14 -5.49 3.09 -19.51
C ILE A 14 -6.92 2.57 -19.72
N ASP A 15 -7.05 1.46 -20.45
CA ASP A 15 -8.30 0.76 -20.74
C ASP A 15 -8.55 -0.42 -19.80
N ALA A 16 -7.65 -0.67 -18.85
CA ALA A 16 -7.78 -1.79 -17.93
C ALA A 16 -9.02 -1.59 -17.03
N PRO A 17 -9.93 -2.58 -16.96
CA PRO A 17 -11.05 -2.53 -16.04
C PRO A 17 -10.55 -2.39 -14.60
N ALA A 18 -11.14 -1.47 -13.82
CA ALA A 18 -10.74 -1.27 -12.42
C ALA A 18 -10.86 -2.55 -11.57
N VAL A 19 -11.81 -3.44 -11.92
CA VAL A 19 -11.96 -4.75 -11.29
C VAL A 19 -10.76 -5.67 -11.56
N ASP A 20 -10.21 -5.66 -12.77
CA ASP A 20 -9.04 -6.47 -13.12
C ASP A 20 -7.80 -5.97 -12.38
N VAL A 21 -7.63 -4.64 -12.28
CA VAL A 21 -6.55 -4.03 -11.49
C VAL A 21 -6.67 -4.42 -10.02
N ALA A 22 -7.88 -4.38 -9.46
CA ALA A 22 -8.14 -4.74 -8.07
C ALA A 22 -7.87 -6.23 -7.79
N LEU A 23 -8.28 -7.12 -8.71
CA LEU A 23 -8.01 -8.56 -8.62
C LEU A 23 -6.51 -8.85 -8.73
N ALA A 24 -5.82 -8.22 -9.69
CA ALA A 24 -4.39 -8.39 -9.87
C ALA A 24 -3.58 -7.97 -8.64
N THR A 25 -3.88 -6.81 -8.06
CA THR A 25 -3.11 -6.32 -6.90
C THR A 25 -3.39 -7.08 -5.60
N SER A 26 -4.49 -7.84 -5.51
CA SER A 26 -4.91 -8.56 -4.30
C SER A 26 -4.68 -10.08 -4.40
N ALA A 27 -4.06 -10.56 -5.48
CA ALA A 27 -3.83 -11.98 -5.73
C ALA A 27 -2.67 -12.55 -4.88
N ALA A 28 -2.86 -12.53 -3.55
CA ALA A 28 -1.84 -12.88 -2.57
C ALA A 28 -1.38 -14.33 -2.73
N PRO A 29 -0.05 -14.58 -2.90
CA PRO A 29 0.47 -15.94 -2.90
C PRO A 29 0.01 -16.68 -1.64
N THR A 30 -0.24 -17.98 -1.77
CA THR A 30 -0.82 -18.87 -0.74
C THR A 30 -2.33 -18.70 -0.47
N TYR A 31 -2.93 -17.58 -0.84
CA TYR A 31 -4.39 -17.36 -0.71
C TYR A 31 -5.12 -17.49 -2.05
N PHE A 32 -4.56 -16.92 -3.11
CA PHE A 32 -5.18 -16.86 -4.43
C PHE A 32 -4.24 -17.34 -5.53
N ALA A 33 -4.81 -17.82 -6.63
CA ALA A 33 -4.06 -18.02 -7.86
C ALA A 33 -3.67 -16.67 -8.48
N ALA A 34 -2.63 -16.67 -9.32
CA ALA A 34 -2.29 -15.48 -10.09
C ALA A 34 -3.49 -15.04 -10.95
N ALA A 35 -3.79 -13.74 -10.94
CA ALA A 35 -4.93 -13.17 -11.65
C ALA A 35 -4.59 -12.98 -13.14
N PRO A 36 -5.39 -13.50 -14.08
CA PRO A 36 -5.26 -13.15 -15.48
C PRO A 36 -5.63 -11.67 -15.69
N PHE A 37 -5.09 -11.06 -16.74
CA PHE A 37 -5.33 -9.65 -17.04
C PHE A 37 -5.79 -9.46 -18.48
N LEU A 38 -7.03 -9.03 -18.69
CA LEU A 38 -7.68 -9.08 -20.01
C LEU A 38 -6.97 -8.22 -21.07
N THR A 39 -6.40 -7.08 -20.67
CA THR A 39 -5.69 -6.18 -21.59
C THR A 39 -4.25 -6.62 -21.86
N HIS A 40 -3.71 -7.57 -21.09
CA HIS A 40 -2.37 -8.13 -21.29
C HIS A 40 -2.48 -9.63 -21.58
N ALA A 41 -2.65 -9.96 -22.87
CA ALA A 41 -2.70 -11.34 -23.32
C ALA A 41 -1.51 -12.15 -22.77
N ASP A 42 -1.80 -13.35 -22.27
CA ASP A 42 -0.84 -14.30 -21.67
C ASP A 42 -0.08 -13.80 -20.44
N ALA A 43 -0.53 -12.70 -19.81
CA ALA A 43 0.03 -12.23 -18.54
C ALA A 43 -0.83 -12.68 -17.35
N SER A 44 -0.17 -13.04 -16.26
CA SER A 44 -0.80 -13.24 -14.95
C SER A 44 -0.08 -12.44 -13.88
N TYR A 45 -0.84 -11.88 -12.96
CA TYR A 45 -0.37 -10.99 -11.92
C TYR A 45 -0.52 -11.63 -10.55
N VAL A 46 0.39 -11.29 -9.66
CA VAL A 46 0.32 -11.61 -8.24
C VAL A 46 0.22 -10.32 -7.44
N ASP A 47 -0.14 -10.45 -6.17
CA ASP A 47 -0.32 -9.33 -5.25
C ASP A 47 0.82 -8.31 -5.27
N GLY A 48 0.43 -7.04 -5.22
CA GLY A 48 1.36 -5.92 -5.24
C GLY A 48 2.30 -5.92 -4.04
N GLY A 49 1.90 -6.51 -2.90
CA GLY A 49 2.69 -6.69 -1.70
C GLY A 49 3.95 -7.54 -1.89
N VAL A 50 3.98 -8.40 -2.91
CA VAL A 50 5.19 -9.13 -3.32
C VAL A 50 6.31 -8.18 -3.75
N TRP A 51 5.95 -7.01 -4.29
CA TRP A 51 6.93 -6.00 -4.75
C TRP A 51 6.96 -4.75 -3.87
N ALA A 52 5.81 -4.24 -3.45
CA ALA A 52 5.65 -3.00 -2.71
C ALA A 52 4.51 -3.09 -1.67
N ASN A 53 4.76 -3.82 -0.58
CA ASN A 53 3.82 -3.92 0.56
C ASN A 53 3.59 -2.58 1.29
N SER A 54 4.48 -1.61 1.10
CA SER A 54 4.18 -0.20 1.29
C SER A 54 4.44 0.54 -0.02
N PRO A 55 3.43 1.15 -0.66
CA PRO A 55 3.62 1.84 -1.92
C PRO A 55 4.11 3.28 -1.75
N VAL A 56 4.67 3.66 -0.59
CA VAL A 56 5.04 5.07 -0.33
C VAL A 56 6.18 5.51 -1.25
N MET A 57 7.28 4.78 -1.33
CA MET A 57 8.37 5.15 -2.25
C MET A 57 7.94 5.03 -3.71
N VAL A 58 7.03 4.11 -4.04
CA VAL A 58 6.44 4.05 -5.39
C VAL A 58 5.73 5.37 -5.70
N ALA A 59 4.88 5.86 -4.79
CA ALA A 59 4.19 7.13 -4.99
C ALA A 59 5.15 8.35 -5.06
N VAL A 60 6.15 8.39 -4.16
CA VAL A 60 7.14 9.48 -4.13
C VAL A 60 7.97 9.51 -5.41
N THR A 61 8.46 8.35 -5.87
CA THR A 61 9.25 8.26 -7.09
C THR A 61 8.44 8.64 -8.33
N GLU A 62 7.17 8.25 -8.40
CA GLU A 62 6.29 8.67 -9.51
C GLU A 62 6.04 10.19 -9.52
N ALA A 63 5.78 10.78 -8.35
CA ALA A 63 5.56 12.20 -8.22
C ALA A 63 6.79 13.01 -8.65
N VAL A 64 7.99 12.59 -8.23
CA VAL A 64 9.23 13.27 -8.61
C VAL A 64 9.56 13.04 -10.09
N ALA A 65 9.58 11.78 -10.54
CA ALA A 65 10.13 11.42 -11.85
C ALA A 65 9.18 11.72 -13.02
N PHE A 66 7.87 11.62 -12.81
CA PHE A 66 6.88 11.78 -13.88
C PHE A 66 6.02 13.03 -13.73
N LEU A 67 5.77 13.48 -12.50
CA LEU A 67 5.00 14.73 -12.28
C LEU A 67 5.91 15.94 -12.04
N GLY A 68 7.22 15.73 -11.90
CA GLY A 68 8.19 16.81 -11.71
C GLY A 68 8.04 17.55 -10.38
N ILE A 69 7.38 16.93 -9.39
CA ILE A 69 7.11 17.57 -8.10
C ILE A 69 8.37 17.48 -7.23
N PRO A 70 8.89 18.62 -6.72
CA PRO A 70 10.01 18.63 -5.79
C PRO A 70 9.69 17.86 -4.49
N LEU A 71 10.69 17.19 -3.92
CA LEU A 71 10.51 16.40 -2.68
C LEU A 71 9.95 17.23 -1.51
N ASP A 72 10.33 18.50 -1.42
CA ASP A 72 9.86 19.44 -0.41
C ASP A 72 8.46 19.99 -0.66
N GLU A 73 7.82 19.62 -1.76
CA GLU A 73 6.41 19.89 -2.05
C GLU A 73 5.52 18.64 -1.91
N ILE A 74 6.10 17.50 -1.53
CA ILE A 74 5.36 16.23 -1.38
C ILE A 74 5.01 15.99 0.09
N ASP A 75 3.71 15.99 0.39
CA ASP A 75 3.16 15.49 1.64
C ASP A 75 2.55 14.09 1.43
N VAL A 76 2.98 13.12 2.24
CA VAL A 76 2.46 11.74 2.18
C VAL A 76 1.65 11.40 3.42
N LEU A 77 0.43 10.91 3.20
CA LEU A 77 -0.38 10.21 4.18
C LEU A 77 -0.32 8.71 3.90
N SER A 78 0.32 7.94 4.79
CA SER A 78 0.37 6.49 4.72
C SER A 78 -0.63 5.90 5.72
N VAL A 79 -1.53 5.03 5.27
CA VAL A 79 -2.49 4.33 6.13
C VAL A 79 -2.15 2.85 6.13
N GLY A 80 -1.76 2.33 7.29
CA GLY A 80 -1.46 0.92 7.50
C GLY A 80 -2.70 0.09 7.82
N THR A 81 -2.58 -1.22 7.62
CA THR A 81 -3.65 -2.21 7.81
C THR A 81 -3.46 -3.01 9.10
N THR A 82 -2.96 -2.36 10.15
CA THR A 82 -2.37 -2.96 11.34
C THR A 82 -1.01 -3.60 11.09
N SER A 83 -0.18 -3.61 12.13
CA SER A 83 1.13 -4.28 12.14
C SER A 83 1.24 -5.18 13.37
N THR A 84 2.01 -6.26 13.24
CA THR A 84 2.33 -7.16 14.34
C THR A 84 3.83 -7.14 14.53
N PRO A 85 4.36 -7.00 15.76
CA PRO A 85 5.80 -7.10 15.99
C PRO A 85 6.27 -8.50 15.59
N PHE A 86 7.10 -8.60 14.56
CA PHE A 86 7.66 -9.90 14.18
C PHE A 86 8.74 -10.32 15.17
N ASN A 87 8.52 -11.43 15.89
CA ASN A 87 9.48 -11.92 16.88
C ASN A 87 10.42 -12.98 16.28
N ILE A 88 11.57 -12.53 15.78
CA ILE A 88 12.61 -13.41 15.22
C ILE A 88 13.06 -14.49 16.21
N ALA A 89 13.08 -14.19 17.52
CA ALA A 89 13.53 -15.13 18.55
C ALA A 89 12.63 -16.37 18.66
N ALA A 90 11.36 -16.28 18.28
CA ALA A 90 10.43 -17.41 18.26
C ALA A 90 10.69 -18.39 17.10
N HIS A 91 11.46 -17.99 16.09
CA HIS A 91 11.68 -18.76 14.85
C HIS A 91 13.13 -19.26 14.67
N VAL A 92 14.00 -19.07 15.67
CA VAL A 92 15.44 -19.43 15.61
C VAL A 92 15.69 -20.93 15.36
N GLN A 93 14.73 -21.80 15.70
CA GLN A 93 14.83 -23.25 15.51
C GLN A 93 13.92 -23.82 14.41
N SER A 94 13.25 -22.96 13.61
CA SER A 94 12.34 -23.41 12.55
C SER A 94 13.11 -23.99 11.35
N GLY A 95 12.69 -25.16 10.85
CA GLY A 95 13.24 -25.79 9.65
C GLY A 95 12.63 -25.23 8.35
N ILE A 96 13.21 -25.56 7.19
CA ILE A 96 12.86 -24.99 5.86
C ILE A 96 11.34 -24.98 5.58
N ALA A 97 10.60 -26.00 6.01
CA ALA A 97 9.15 -26.08 5.80
C ALA A 97 8.33 -25.10 6.67
N GLN A 98 8.76 -24.81 7.90
CA GLN A 98 8.12 -23.80 8.76
C GLN A 98 8.49 -22.35 8.37
N TRP A 99 9.57 -22.15 7.61
CA TRP A 99 9.94 -20.83 7.11
C TRP A 99 8.99 -20.32 6.01
N ASN A 100 8.34 -21.17 5.20
CA ASN A 100 7.67 -20.68 3.99
C ASN A 100 6.60 -19.60 4.22
N ALA A 101 5.76 -19.68 5.26
CA ALA A 101 4.78 -18.64 5.56
C ALA A 101 5.39 -17.45 6.33
N GLY A 102 6.16 -17.73 7.40
CA GLY A 102 6.79 -16.69 8.22
C GLY A 102 7.88 -15.89 7.49
N LEU A 103 8.52 -16.46 6.46
CA LEU A 103 9.49 -15.78 5.61
C LEU A 103 8.83 -14.72 4.74
N VAL A 104 7.64 -14.99 4.20
CA VAL A 104 6.89 -14.01 3.40
C VAL A 104 6.48 -12.83 4.27
N GLU A 105 5.96 -13.08 5.47
CA GLU A 105 5.62 -12.03 6.45
C GLU A 105 6.85 -11.23 6.87
N LEU A 106 7.96 -11.90 7.18
CA LEU A 106 9.23 -11.24 7.51
C LEU A 106 9.74 -10.37 6.35
N MET A 107 9.71 -10.89 5.12
CA MET A 107 10.09 -10.13 3.94
C MET A 107 9.18 -8.91 3.84
N PHE A 108 7.85 -9.09 3.87
CA PHE A 108 6.85 -8.02 3.80
C PHE A 108 7.07 -6.92 4.82
N GLU A 109 7.40 -7.28 6.05
CA GLU A 109 7.71 -6.34 7.12
C GLU A 109 9.04 -5.62 6.87
N GLY A 110 10.08 -6.34 6.44
CA GLY A 110 11.39 -5.77 6.10
C GLY A 110 11.33 -4.74 4.97
N GLN A 111 10.64 -5.05 3.86
CA GLN A 111 10.45 -4.09 2.75
C GLN A 111 9.61 -2.89 3.20
N ARG A 112 8.56 -3.09 4.00
CA ARG A 112 7.73 -2.00 4.54
C ARG A 112 8.55 -1.04 5.41
N GLU A 113 9.36 -1.56 6.32
CA GLU A 113 10.23 -0.74 7.18
C GLU A 113 11.31 -0.01 6.38
N ALA A 114 11.94 -0.68 5.41
CA ALA A 114 12.93 -0.06 4.53
C ALA A 114 12.33 1.11 3.71
N ASP A 115 11.17 0.89 3.08
CA ASP A 115 10.42 1.88 2.31
C ASP A 115 10.08 3.10 3.15
N LEU A 116 9.50 2.89 4.34
CA LEU A 116 9.14 3.99 5.25
C LEU A 116 10.36 4.73 5.77
N ALA A 117 11.48 4.05 6.03
CA ALA A 117 12.72 4.69 6.47
C ALA A 117 13.29 5.60 5.38
N GLN A 118 13.36 5.12 4.13
CA GLN A 118 13.79 5.91 2.98
C GLN A 118 12.88 7.11 2.74
N ALA A 119 11.56 6.90 2.76
CA ALA A 119 10.58 7.97 2.60
C ALA A 119 10.70 9.04 3.70
N LYS A 120 10.89 8.64 4.96
CA LYS A 120 11.11 9.59 6.07
C LYS A 120 12.35 10.45 5.86
N LEU A 121 13.45 9.86 5.39
CA LEU A 121 14.69 10.58 5.12
C LEU A 121 14.53 11.61 3.98
N LEU A 122 13.87 11.20 2.88
CA LEU A 122 13.69 12.06 1.70
C LEU A 122 12.66 13.17 1.92
N LEU A 123 11.56 12.87 2.61
CA LEU A 123 10.44 13.79 2.80
C LEU A 123 10.60 14.72 4.02
N ASN A 124 11.63 14.52 4.84
CA ASN A 124 12.01 15.41 5.93
C ASN A 124 10.82 15.85 6.83
N GLY A 125 10.09 14.89 7.39
CA GLY A 125 8.92 15.13 8.25
C GLY A 125 7.58 15.26 7.51
N ARG A 126 7.58 15.24 6.17
CA ARG A 126 6.37 15.25 5.34
C ARG A 126 5.76 13.86 5.09
N LEU A 127 6.17 12.84 5.84
CA LEU A 127 5.45 11.56 5.92
C LEU A 127 4.66 11.46 7.21
N HIS A 128 3.33 11.38 7.11
CA HIS A 128 2.45 11.05 8.23
C HIS A 128 1.91 9.63 8.05
N ARG A 129 2.30 8.70 8.92
CA ARG A 129 1.80 7.32 8.92
C ARG A 129 0.80 7.12 10.05
N ILE A 130 -0.36 6.58 9.73
CA ILE A 130 -1.37 6.11 10.67
C ILE A 130 -1.40 4.59 10.59
N ASP A 131 -1.13 3.93 11.71
CA ASP A 131 -1.14 2.47 11.81
C ASP A 131 -1.39 2.04 13.26
N VAL A 132 -1.79 0.78 13.45
CA VAL A 132 -2.08 0.19 14.77
C VAL A 132 -1.24 -1.06 14.95
N THR A 133 -0.48 -1.12 16.04
CA THR A 133 0.17 -2.36 16.44
C THR A 133 -0.85 -3.27 17.13
N ALA A 134 -1.23 -4.36 16.46
CA ALA A 134 -2.11 -5.40 16.99
C ALA A 134 -1.32 -6.43 17.79
N ARG A 135 -2.01 -7.22 18.63
CA ARG A 135 -1.39 -8.38 19.28
C ARG A 135 -1.13 -9.47 18.25
N GLU A 136 -0.07 -10.24 18.46
CA GLU A 136 0.23 -11.41 17.63
C GLU A 136 -0.95 -12.39 17.61
N GLY A 137 -1.32 -12.84 16.40
CA GLY A 137 -2.48 -13.71 16.17
C GLY A 137 -3.84 -13.05 16.39
N GLU A 138 -3.93 -11.74 16.66
CA GLU A 138 -5.22 -11.05 16.83
C GLU A 138 -6.01 -10.98 15.53
N PHE A 139 -5.33 -10.85 14.38
CA PHE A 139 -5.94 -10.80 13.05
C PHE A 139 -5.16 -11.70 12.09
N SER A 140 -5.85 -12.26 11.10
CA SER A 140 -5.25 -12.89 9.91
C SER A 140 -5.84 -12.27 8.65
N LEU A 141 -5.16 -12.44 7.51
CA LEU A 141 -5.53 -11.83 6.23
C LEU A 141 -6.91 -12.31 5.72
N ASP A 142 -7.25 -13.56 6.01
CA ASP A 142 -8.45 -14.26 5.57
C ASP A 142 -9.60 -14.28 6.60
N ASP A 143 -9.42 -13.63 7.76
CA ASP A 143 -10.42 -13.61 8.82
C ASP A 143 -11.55 -12.59 8.56
N ALA A 144 -12.52 -13.01 7.75
CA ALA A 144 -13.69 -12.20 7.39
C ALA A 144 -14.85 -12.28 8.40
N ARG A 145 -14.62 -12.76 9.63
CA ARG A 145 -15.69 -12.88 10.63
C ARG A 145 -16.21 -11.49 11.04
N PRO A 146 -17.53 -11.28 11.18
CA PRO A 146 -18.10 -9.97 11.48
C PRO A 146 -17.52 -9.30 12.73
N GLU A 147 -17.24 -10.07 13.78
CA GLU A 147 -16.65 -9.57 15.02
C GLU A 147 -15.21 -9.04 14.83
N LYS A 148 -14.44 -9.65 13.92
CA LYS A 148 -13.05 -9.25 13.61
C LYS A 148 -13.03 -8.01 12.74
N ILE A 149 -13.90 -7.95 11.73
CA ILE A 149 -14.11 -6.76 10.91
C ILE A 149 -14.55 -5.59 11.80
N GLN A 150 -15.53 -5.81 12.69
CA GLN A 150 -16.00 -4.76 13.60
C GLN A 150 -14.89 -4.27 14.54
N ARG A 151 -14.01 -5.17 14.98
CA ARG A 151 -12.83 -4.80 15.76
C ARG A 151 -11.87 -3.93 14.97
N LEU A 152 -11.56 -4.26 13.72
CA LEU A 152 -10.72 -3.44 12.83
C LEU A 152 -11.32 -2.05 12.60
N ILE A 153 -12.64 -1.97 12.36
CA ILE A 153 -13.36 -0.69 12.24
C ILE A 153 -13.18 0.16 13.50
N ASN A 154 -13.32 -0.46 14.68
CA ASN A 154 -13.17 0.24 15.95
C ASN A 154 -11.73 0.74 16.17
N LEU A 155 -10.72 -0.05 15.79
CA LEU A 155 -9.31 0.37 15.84
C LEU A 155 -9.06 1.56 14.90
N GLY A 156 -9.54 1.51 13.66
CA GLY A 156 -9.41 2.62 12.71
C GLY A 156 -10.06 3.90 13.20
N ARG A 157 -11.29 3.82 13.73
CA ARG A 157 -11.98 4.96 14.35
C ARG A 157 -11.19 5.53 15.54
N ALA A 158 -10.65 4.66 16.39
CA ALA A 158 -9.87 5.07 17.56
C ALA A 158 -8.58 5.80 17.15
N GLU A 159 -7.88 5.36 16.11
CA GLU A 159 -6.71 6.09 15.58
C GLU A 159 -7.10 7.42 14.94
N ALA A 160 -8.18 7.45 14.16
CA ALA A 160 -8.60 8.64 13.42
C ALA A 160 -8.90 9.83 14.34
N VAL A 161 -9.43 9.59 15.55
CA VAL A 161 -9.75 10.66 16.51
C VAL A 161 -8.56 11.11 17.36
N LYS A 162 -7.42 10.41 17.33
CA LYS A 162 -6.24 10.84 18.08
C LYS A 162 -5.78 12.19 17.55
N LYS A 163 -5.56 13.16 18.46
CA LYS A 163 -5.14 14.52 18.11
C LYS A 163 -3.94 14.56 17.15
N LYS A 164 -2.93 13.72 17.37
CA LYS A 164 -1.75 13.63 16.48
C LYS A 164 -2.09 13.29 15.01
N ASN A 165 -3.15 12.53 14.78
CA ASN A 165 -3.58 12.11 13.45
C ASN A 165 -4.60 13.09 12.88
N LEU A 166 -5.64 13.41 13.65
CA LEU A 166 -6.72 14.30 13.21
C LEU A 166 -6.21 15.68 12.80
N GLU A 167 -5.34 16.28 13.61
CA GLU A 167 -4.80 17.61 13.33
C GLU A 167 -3.85 17.59 12.13
N ALA A 168 -2.98 16.57 12.02
CA ALA A 168 -2.09 16.43 10.88
C ALA A 168 -2.86 16.22 9.57
N VAL A 169 -3.89 15.35 9.58
CA VAL A 169 -4.73 15.07 8.41
C VAL A 169 -5.49 16.32 7.98
N LYS A 170 -6.13 17.04 8.92
CA LYS A 170 -6.86 18.28 8.64
C LYS A 170 -5.95 19.37 8.10
N ALA A 171 -4.79 19.58 8.72
CA ALA A 171 -3.89 20.66 8.34
C ALA A 171 -3.22 20.45 6.97
N ARG A 172 -2.88 19.20 6.63
CA ARG A 172 -2.05 18.89 5.45
C ARG A 172 -2.85 18.34 4.27
N PHE A 173 -3.89 17.54 4.51
CA PHE A 173 -4.57 16.76 3.47
C PHE A 173 -6.04 17.16 3.27
N LEU A 174 -6.74 17.59 4.32
CA LEU A 174 -8.14 18.05 4.27
C LEU A 174 -8.25 19.56 4.54
N ASN A 175 -7.28 20.32 4.04
CA ASN A 175 -7.10 21.75 4.29
C ASN A 175 -8.01 22.67 3.45
N ARG A 176 -8.95 22.10 2.68
CA ARG A 176 -9.89 22.80 1.78
C ARG A 176 -9.24 23.57 0.63
N VAL A 177 -7.96 23.33 0.35
CA VAL A 177 -7.32 23.85 -0.86
C VAL A 177 -7.88 23.08 -2.05
N ALA A 178 -8.50 23.79 -2.99
CA ALA A 178 -8.99 23.20 -4.22
C ALA A 178 -7.82 22.87 -5.14
N VAL A 179 -7.77 21.63 -5.62
CA VAL A 179 -6.79 21.17 -6.62
C VAL A 179 -7.47 21.05 -7.98
N ALA A 180 -6.72 21.30 -9.06
CA ALA A 180 -7.23 21.09 -10.40
C ALA A 180 -7.59 19.61 -10.59
N ALA A 181 -8.68 19.36 -11.32
CA ALA A 181 -9.04 18.00 -11.70
C ALA A 181 -7.92 17.37 -12.53
N PHE A 182 -7.67 16.07 -12.30
CA PHE A 182 -6.72 15.30 -13.07
C PHE A 182 -7.06 15.35 -14.56
N LYS A 183 -6.08 15.72 -15.39
CA LYS A 183 -6.17 15.70 -16.85
C LYS A 183 -5.23 14.63 -17.40
N PRO A 184 -5.75 13.50 -17.90
CA PRO A 184 -4.91 12.46 -18.43
C PRO A 184 -4.26 12.87 -19.77
N PHE A 185 -3.05 12.38 -20.03
CA PHE A 185 -2.37 12.54 -21.33
C PHE A 185 -3.02 11.73 -22.46
N HIS A 186 -3.65 10.62 -22.10
CA HIS A 186 -4.33 9.69 -23.02
C HIS A 186 -5.72 9.39 -22.51
N GLN A 187 -6.70 9.30 -23.40
CA GLN A 187 -8.06 8.91 -23.02
C GLN A 187 -8.28 7.42 -23.26
N PRO A 188 -9.08 6.75 -22.41
CA PRO A 188 -9.49 5.38 -22.67
C PRO A 188 -10.24 5.25 -24.00
N ALA A 189 -10.09 4.12 -24.67
CA ALA A 189 -10.96 3.72 -25.76
C ALA A 189 -12.39 3.55 -25.21
N GLY A 190 -13.35 4.27 -25.81
CA GLY A 190 -14.76 4.27 -25.40
C GLY A 190 -15.50 2.98 -25.70
#